data_AF-A0A924AA50-F1
#
_entry.id   AF-A0A924AA50-F1
#
_cell.length_a   1.000
_cell.length_b   1.000
_cell.length_c   1.000
_cell.angle_alpha   90.00
_cell.angle_beta   90.00
_cell.angle_gamma   90.00
#
_symmetry.space_group_name_H-M   'P 1'
#
loop_
_entity.id
_entity.type
_entity.pdbx_description
1 polymer ?
#
loop_
_entity_poly.entity_id
_entity_poly.type
_entity_poly.pdbx_seq_one_letter_code
_entity_poly.pdbx_strand_id
1 'polypeptide(L)'
;MANTGKIKSIIGAVVDVQFDSDSKLPEILNALELKRDNGDILVLEVQQHLGQDSVRTVAMDGTEGLVRGMVVTDTGIPISMPVGEGIKGRVFNVTGDAIDGLAQVSKVGGRAIHAKPPLFEDLSTANEILFTGIKVIDLIEPYAKGGKIGLFGGAGVGKTVLIQELINNIAKSYSGVSVFAGVGERTREGNDLIREMIEAGIMNYGDKFKHSMEEGGWDLSAVNLEDLKESKATFVFGQMNEPPGARACVALSGLTLAEYFRDGEGTGQGKDILFFVDNIFRFTQAGSEVSALLGRMPSAVGYQPTLATEMGLMQERITSTKNGSITSVQAVYVPADDLTDPAPATTFA
;
A
#
# COMPACT_ATOMS: atom_id res chain seq x y z
N MET A 1 -0.49 -28.27 -14.58
CA MET A 1 -1.74 -28.39 -13.81
C MET A 1 -1.73 -27.29 -12.77
N ALA A 2 -2.88 -26.67 -12.49
CA ALA A 2 -2.96 -25.67 -11.42
C ALA A 2 -2.67 -26.35 -10.08
N ASN A 3 -1.80 -25.74 -9.26
CA ASN A 3 -1.45 -26.27 -7.96
C ASN A 3 -2.59 -25.92 -6.99
N THR A 4 -3.41 -26.89 -6.61
CA THR A 4 -4.65 -26.66 -5.86
C THR A 4 -4.58 -27.28 -4.47
N GLY A 5 -5.10 -26.58 -3.47
CA GLY A 5 -5.31 -27.05 -2.11
C GLY A 5 -6.77 -26.94 -1.69
N LYS A 6 -7.08 -27.39 -0.47
CA LYS A 6 -8.40 -27.30 0.14
C LYS A 6 -8.32 -26.64 1.51
N ILE A 7 -9.34 -25.84 1.85
CA ILE A 7 -9.42 -25.24 3.19
C ILE A 7 -9.52 -26.34 4.26
N LYS A 8 -8.58 -26.33 5.21
CA LYS A 8 -8.51 -27.22 6.37
C LYS A 8 -9.19 -26.60 7.60
N SER A 9 -8.88 -25.33 7.89
CA SER A 9 -9.34 -24.62 9.07
C SER A 9 -9.49 -23.12 8.79
N ILE A 10 -10.38 -22.44 9.52
CA ILE A 10 -10.63 -21.00 9.40
C ILE A 10 -10.73 -20.44 10.83
N ILE A 11 -9.90 -19.44 11.14
CA ILE A 11 -9.84 -18.76 12.45
C ILE A 11 -9.76 -17.25 12.19
N GLY A 12 -10.92 -16.57 12.17
CA GLY A 12 -10.98 -15.15 11.82
C GLY A 12 -10.41 -14.91 10.42
N ALA A 13 -9.41 -14.03 10.31
CA ALA A 13 -8.71 -13.75 9.04
C ALA A 13 -7.65 -14.80 8.66
N VAL A 14 -7.34 -15.76 9.53
CA VAL A 14 -6.36 -16.82 9.25
C VAL A 14 -7.06 -18.04 8.67
N VAL A 15 -6.56 -18.52 7.53
CA VAL A 15 -7.09 -19.69 6.83
C VAL A 15 -5.96 -20.69 6.63
N ASP A 16 -6.12 -21.90 7.14
CA ASP A 16 -5.18 -22.99 6.90
C ASP A 16 -5.62 -23.77 5.64
N VAL A 17 -4.71 -23.96 4.70
CA VAL A 17 -4.95 -24.65 3.42
C VAL A 17 -4.07 -25.89 3.35
N GLN A 18 -4.65 -27.03 3.01
CA GLN A 18 -3.94 -28.29 2.80
C GLN A 18 -3.82 -28.60 1.32
N PHE A 19 -2.61 -28.86 0.86
CA PHE A 19 -2.32 -29.32 -0.49
C PHE A 19 -2.22 -30.84 -0.50
N ASP A 20 -2.53 -31.47 -1.63
CA ASP A 20 -2.37 -32.92 -1.77
C ASP A 20 -0.89 -33.29 -1.77
N SER A 21 -0.52 -34.48 -1.28
CA SER A 21 0.89 -34.87 -1.06
C SER A 21 1.75 -34.94 -2.32
N ASP A 22 1.13 -35.06 -3.50
CA ASP A 22 1.82 -35.01 -4.80
C ASP A 22 1.92 -33.58 -5.37
N SER A 23 1.37 -32.58 -4.65
CA SER A 23 1.35 -31.17 -5.05
C SER A 23 2.52 -30.40 -4.46
N LYS A 24 2.99 -29.36 -5.17
CA LYS A 24 4.06 -28.50 -4.68
C LYS A 24 3.50 -27.61 -3.56
N LEU A 25 4.17 -27.56 -2.42
CA LEU A 25 3.83 -26.59 -1.37
C LEU A 25 4.14 -25.16 -1.86
N PRO A 26 3.18 -24.21 -1.79
CA PRO A 26 3.42 -22.83 -2.17
C PRO A 26 4.51 -22.19 -1.31
N GLU A 27 5.27 -21.26 -1.89
CA GLU A 27 6.31 -20.53 -1.15
C GLU A 27 5.67 -19.54 -0.16
N ILE A 28 6.43 -19.16 0.88
CA ILE A 28 5.98 -18.11 1.81
C ILE A 28 5.87 -16.80 1.02
N LEU A 29 4.82 -16.02 1.30
CA LEU A 29 4.41 -14.80 0.61
C LEU A 29 3.70 -15.01 -0.74
N ASN A 30 3.54 -16.25 -1.22
CA ASN A 30 2.72 -16.49 -2.41
C ASN A 30 1.24 -16.18 -2.16
N ALA A 31 0.58 -15.68 -3.20
CA ALA A 31 -0.86 -15.47 -3.21
C ALA A 31 -1.59 -16.76 -3.62
N LEU A 32 -2.64 -17.08 -2.89
CA LEU A 32 -3.61 -18.10 -3.24
C LEU A 32 -4.96 -17.45 -3.54
N GLU A 33 -5.66 -17.97 -4.54
CA GLU A 33 -6.98 -17.48 -4.95
C GLU A 33 -8.07 -18.51 -4.63
N LEU A 34 -9.15 -18.02 -4.06
CA LEU A 34 -10.39 -18.76 -3.85
C LEU A 34 -11.53 -18.03 -4.53
N LYS A 35 -12.29 -18.75 -5.36
CA LYS A 35 -13.51 -18.22 -5.97
C LYS A 35 -14.69 -18.45 -5.03
N ARG A 36 -15.37 -17.38 -4.65
CA ARG A 36 -16.60 -17.41 -3.85
C ARG A 36 -17.81 -17.72 -4.74
N ASP A 37 -18.91 -18.15 -4.13
CA ASP A 37 -20.15 -18.50 -4.83
C ASP A 37 -20.78 -17.32 -5.59
N ASN A 38 -20.52 -16.09 -5.13
CA ASN A 38 -20.98 -14.86 -5.76
C ASN A 38 -20.12 -14.43 -6.98
N GLY A 39 -19.04 -15.16 -7.27
CA GLY A 39 -18.10 -14.86 -8.35
C GLY A 39 -16.88 -14.03 -7.95
N ASP A 40 -16.83 -13.52 -6.72
CA ASP A 40 -15.69 -12.73 -6.24
C ASP A 40 -14.49 -13.62 -5.94
N ILE A 41 -13.29 -13.06 -6.10
CA ILE A 41 -12.03 -13.74 -5.81
C ILE A 41 -11.51 -13.25 -4.46
N LEU A 42 -11.39 -14.17 -3.50
CA LEU A 42 -10.69 -13.93 -2.25
C LEU A 42 -9.22 -14.30 -2.43
N VAL A 43 -8.33 -13.36 -2.11
CA VAL A 43 -6.88 -13.58 -2.08
C VAL A 43 -6.43 -13.90 -0.66
N LEU A 44 -5.63 -14.95 -0.52
CA LEU A 44 -4.99 -15.39 0.71
C LEU A 44 -3.48 -15.32 0.53
N GLU A 45 -2.74 -14.72 1.46
CA GLU A 45 -1.26 -14.70 1.42
C GLU A 45 -0.69 -15.76 2.36
N VAL A 46 0.23 -16.59 1.85
CA VAL A 46 0.91 -17.61 2.64
C VAL A 46 1.88 -16.98 3.64
N GLN A 47 1.66 -17.20 4.93
CA GLN A 47 2.52 -16.66 6.00
C GLN A 47 3.49 -17.70 6.56
N GLN A 48 3.06 -18.95 6.70
CA GLN A 48 3.84 -19.99 7.38
C GLN A 48 3.53 -21.38 6.81
N HIS A 49 4.51 -22.28 6.89
CA HIS A 49 4.30 -23.72 6.64
C HIS A 49 4.05 -24.43 7.98
N LEU A 50 2.95 -25.18 8.07
CA LEU A 50 2.56 -25.90 9.30
C LEU A 50 3.07 -27.35 9.32
N GLY A 51 3.63 -27.84 8.22
CA GLY A 51 3.91 -29.26 7.99
C GLY A 51 2.66 -30.03 7.54
N GLN A 52 2.81 -31.33 7.25
CA GLN A 52 1.73 -32.18 6.73
C GLN A 52 1.02 -31.57 5.51
N ASP A 53 1.80 -31.10 4.55
CA ASP A 53 1.33 -30.49 3.30
C ASP A 53 0.37 -29.31 3.53
N SER A 54 0.45 -28.65 4.69
CA SER A 54 -0.45 -27.57 5.09
C SER A 54 0.30 -26.23 5.23
N VAL A 55 -0.34 -25.17 4.74
CA VAL A 55 0.12 -23.79 4.88
C VAL A 55 -0.88 -22.98 5.71
N ARG A 56 -0.37 -22.00 6.45
CA ARG A 56 -1.16 -20.98 7.12
C ARG A 56 -1.15 -19.72 6.30
N THR A 57 -2.34 -19.22 5.99
CA THR A 57 -2.52 -18.03 5.17
C THR A 57 -3.31 -16.96 5.92
N VAL A 58 -3.20 -15.72 5.46
CA VAL A 58 -3.97 -14.57 5.94
C VAL A 58 -4.81 -14.05 4.79
N ALA A 59 -6.11 -13.84 5.04
CA ALA A 59 -7.05 -13.34 4.06
C ALA A 59 -6.94 -11.83 3.87
N MET A 60 -7.01 -11.40 2.61
CA MET A 60 -7.00 -9.99 2.21
C MET A 60 -8.40 -9.37 2.15
N ASP A 61 -9.44 -10.17 2.35
CA ASP A 61 -10.82 -9.72 2.44
C ASP A 61 -11.58 -10.62 3.46
N GLY A 62 -12.84 -10.29 3.76
CA GLY A 62 -13.68 -11.00 4.71
C GLY A 62 -13.72 -12.52 4.47
N THR A 63 -13.70 -13.29 5.56
CA THR A 63 -13.73 -14.76 5.52
C THR A 63 -15.13 -15.32 5.76
N GLU A 64 -16.17 -14.48 5.76
CA GLU A 64 -17.56 -14.91 5.89
C GLU A 64 -17.96 -15.80 4.71
N GLY A 65 -18.68 -16.88 5.00
CA GLY A 65 -19.15 -17.82 3.99
C GLY A 65 -18.11 -18.85 3.53
N LEU A 66 -16.86 -18.80 4.01
CA LEU A 66 -15.88 -19.84 3.73
C LEU A 66 -16.22 -21.15 4.43
N VAL A 67 -16.10 -22.26 3.70
CA VAL A 67 -16.36 -23.62 4.18
C VAL A 67 -15.12 -24.48 4.01
N ARG A 68 -14.90 -25.40 4.96
CA ARG A 68 -13.82 -26.40 4.85
C ARG A 68 -14.02 -27.26 3.60
N GLY A 69 -12.92 -27.58 2.92
CA GLY A 69 -12.94 -28.34 1.67
C GLY A 69 -13.08 -27.50 0.41
N MET A 70 -13.36 -26.19 0.51
CA MET A 70 -13.35 -25.29 -0.65
C MET A 70 -11.96 -25.31 -1.32
N VAL A 71 -11.96 -25.29 -2.65
CA VAL A 71 -10.75 -25.36 -3.45
C VAL A 71 -10.08 -24.00 -3.50
N VAL A 72 -8.77 -24.00 -3.26
CA VAL A 72 -7.89 -22.85 -3.30
C VAL A 72 -6.83 -23.12 -4.36
N THR A 73 -6.49 -22.13 -5.19
CA THR A 73 -5.51 -22.28 -6.26
C THR A 73 -4.29 -21.41 -5.97
N ASP A 74 -3.09 -21.99 -6.00
CA ASP A 74 -1.83 -21.26 -5.90
C ASP A 74 -1.53 -20.53 -7.20
N THR A 75 -1.29 -19.23 -7.10
CA THR A 75 -0.91 -18.38 -8.25
C THR A 75 0.56 -18.56 -8.62
N GLY A 76 1.38 -19.12 -7.73
CA GLY A 76 2.81 -19.32 -7.90
C GLY A 76 3.67 -18.06 -7.70
N ILE A 77 3.04 -16.91 -7.47
CA ILE A 77 3.70 -15.62 -7.27
C ILE A 77 3.11 -14.89 -6.05
N PRO A 78 3.84 -13.94 -5.44
CA PRO A 78 3.26 -13.06 -4.42
C PRO A 78 2.16 -12.16 -4.99
N ILE A 79 1.37 -11.57 -4.09
CA ILE A 79 0.43 -10.50 -4.45
C ILE A 79 1.20 -9.44 -5.26
N SER A 80 0.65 -9.06 -6.41
CA SER A 80 1.35 -8.23 -7.39
C SER A 80 0.48 -7.06 -7.81
N MET A 81 1.07 -5.87 -7.80
CA MET A 81 0.42 -4.65 -8.23
C MET A 81 0.55 -4.48 -9.75
N PRO A 82 -0.47 -3.89 -10.42
CA PRO A 82 -0.35 -3.55 -11.83
C PRO A 82 0.76 -2.52 -12.04
N VAL A 83 1.35 -2.57 -13.23
CA VAL A 83 2.40 -1.64 -13.67
C VAL A 83 2.01 -1.03 -15.03
N GLY A 84 2.71 0.01 -15.44
CA GLY A 84 2.45 0.71 -16.70
C GLY A 84 1.80 2.07 -16.51
N GLU A 85 1.64 2.80 -17.62
CA GLU A 85 1.05 4.15 -17.63
C GLU A 85 -0.42 4.18 -17.18
N GLY A 86 -1.13 3.04 -17.32
CA GLY A 86 -2.55 2.92 -16.96
C GLY A 86 -2.85 2.94 -15.46
N ILE A 87 -1.84 3.02 -14.59
CA ILE A 87 -2.01 3.12 -13.13
C ILE A 87 -2.19 4.56 -12.64
N LYS A 88 -1.81 5.56 -13.46
CA LYS A 88 -1.94 6.97 -13.09
C LYS A 88 -3.40 7.39 -12.99
N GLY A 89 -3.73 8.16 -11.96
CA GLY A 89 -5.09 8.63 -11.69
C GLY A 89 -6.05 7.55 -11.19
N ARG A 90 -5.56 6.33 -10.97
CA ARG A 90 -6.37 5.19 -10.53
C ARG A 90 -6.35 5.02 -9.02
N VAL A 91 -7.37 4.32 -8.55
CA VAL A 91 -7.51 3.91 -7.16
C VAL A 91 -7.51 2.39 -7.08
N PHE A 92 -6.57 1.82 -6.32
CA PHE A 92 -6.39 0.37 -6.16
C PHE A 92 -6.66 -0.09 -4.72
N ASN A 93 -7.03 -1.36 -4.57
CA ASN A 93 -7.01 -2.06 -3.29
C ASN A 93 -5.64 -2.74 -3.06
N VAL A 94 -5.51 -3.49 -1.95
CA VAL A 94 -4.31 -4.24 -1.58
C VAL A 94 -3.89 -5.33 -2.57
N THR A 95 -4.84 -5.90 -3.32
CA THR A 95 -4.56 -6.97 -4.30
C THR A 95 -4.22 -6.41 -5.68
N GLY A 96 -4.23 -5.08 -5.85
CA GLY A 96 -3.97 -4.40 -7.12
C GLY A 96 -5.18 -4.34 -8.06
N ASP A 97 -6.38 -4.67 -7.59
CA ASP A 97 -7.62 -4.46 -8.34
C ASP A 97 -8.06 -3.00 -8.23
N ALA A 98 -8.56 -2.43 -9.32
CA ALA A 98 -9.03 -1.07 -9.35
C ALA A 98 -10.42 -0.96 -8.69
N ILE A 99 -10.59 0.01 -7.80
CA ILE A 99 -11.81 0.25 -7.02
C ILE A 99 -12.48 1.60 -7.34
N ASP A 100 -12.00 2.28 -8.36
CA ASP A 100 -12.54 3.56 -8.86
C ASP A 100 -13.80 3.41 -9.74
N GLY A 101 -14.26 2.18 -9.97
CA GLY A 101 -15.43 1.90 -10.83
C GLY A 101 -15.13 1.99 -12.33
N LEU A 102 -13.89 2.25 -12.72
CA LEU A 102 -13.43 2.19 -14.11
C LEU A 102 -13.03 0.76 -14.48
N ALA A 103 -12.72 0.54 -15.76
CA ALA A 103 -12.25 -0.76 -16.24
C ALA A 103 -10.98 -1.22 -15.48
N GLN A 104 -10.93 -2.52 -15.17
CA GLN A 104 -9.79 -3.12 -14.47
C GLN A 104 -8.49 -2.96 -15.26
N VAL A 105 -7.40 -2.71 -14.54
CA VAL A 105 -6.06 -2.62 -15.13
C VAL A 105 -5.46 -4.02 -15.24
N SER A 106 -4.81 -4.32 -16.36
CA SER A 106 -4.11 -5.60 -16.53
C SER A 106 -2.99 -5.75 -15.50
N LYS A 107 -2.97 -6.88 -14.79
CA LYS A 107 -1.88 -7.26 -13.88
C LYS A 107 -0.75 -8.05 -14.57
N VAL A 108 -0.81 -8.19 -15.90
CA VAL A 108 0.24 -8.91 -16.67
C VAL A 108 1.56 -8.15 -16.55
N GLY A 109 2.61 -8.84 -16.07
CA GLY A 109 3.90 -8.20 -15.79
C GLY A 109 3.92 -7.38 -14.50
N GLY A 110 2.91 -7.52 -13.65
CA GLY A 110 2.81 -6.84 -12.36
C GLY A 110 4.02 -7.09 -11.45
N ARG A 111 4.27 -6.15 -10.54
CA ARG A 111 5.39 -6.20 -9.59
C ARG A 111 4.91 -6.71 -8.25
N ALA A 112 5.65 -7.65 -7.65
CA ALA A 112 5.32 -8.21 -6.35
C ALA A 112 5.37 -7.13 -5.24
N ILE A 113 4.45 -7.22 -4.27
CA ILE A 113 4.43 -6.32 -3.10
C ILE A 113 5.58 -6.59 -2.14
N HIS A 114 6.05 -7.83 -2.12
CA HIS A 114 7.18 -8.28 -1.31
C HIS A 114 8.45 -8.23 -2.15
N ALA A 115 9.27 -7.21 -1.90
CA ALA A 115 10.56 -7.01 -2.54
C ALA A 115 11.66 -6.85 -1.49
N LYS A 116 12.90 -7.17 -1.88
CA LYS A 116 14.08 -6.87 -1.05
C LYS A 116 14.42 -5.38 -1.19
N PRO A 117 14.92 -4.73 -0.12
CA PRO A 117 15.48 -3.39 -0.23
C PRO A 117 16.59 -3.31 -1.28
N PRO A 118 16.83 -2.12 -1.87
CA PRO A 118 17.97 -1.89 -2.76
C PRO A 118 19.30 -2.28 -2.11
N LEU A 119 20.26 -2.74 -2.92
CA LEU A 119 21.59 -3.05 -2.44
C LEU A 119 22.35 -1.77 -2.08
N PHE A 120 23.31 -1.88 -1.15
CA PHE A 120 24.13 -0.74 -0.72
C PHE A 120 24.82 -0.02 -1.89
N GLU A 121 25.23 -0.76 -2.92
CA GLU A 121 25.89 -0.20 -4.10
C GLU A 121 24.95 0.61 -4.99
N ASP A 122 23.63 0.43 -4.89
CA ASP A 122 22.62 1.13 -5.69
C ASP A 122 22.13 2.42 -5.04
N LEU A 123 22.51 2.67 -3.78
CA LEU A 123 22.11 3.85 -3.03
C LEU A 123 22.79 5.11 -3.56
N SER A 124 22.03 6.20 -3.60
CA SER A 124 22.58 7.53 -3.89
C SER A 124 23.15 8.17 -2.63
N THR A 125 24.29 8.85 -2.77
CA THR A 125 24.92 9.65 -1.69
C THR A 125 24.58 11.14 -1.78
N ALA A 126 23.76 11.55 -2.75
CA ALA A 126 23.40 12.95 -2.97
C ALA A 126 22.39 13.42 -1.91
N ASN A 127 22.75 14.48 -1.18
CA ASN A 127 21.85 15.17 -0.26
C ASN A 127 21.38 16.46 -0.91
N GLU A 128 20.16 16.44 -1.47
CA GLU A 128 19.47 17.61 -2.01
C GLU A 128 18.32 18.01 -1.09
N ILE A 129 18.13 19.33 -0.92
CA ILE A 129 16.99 19.85 -0.16
C ILE A 129 15.76 19.87 -1.06
N LEU A 130 14.63 19.38 -0.54
CA LEU A 130 13.31 19.47 -1.15
C LEU A 130 12.58 20.69 -0.57
N PHE A 131 12.46 21.75 -1.37
CA PHE A 131 11.72 22.95 -0.97
C PHE A 131 10.21 22.69 -1.05
N THR A 132 9.54 22.84 0.09
CA THR A 132 8.11 22.55 0.23
C THR A 132 7.23 23.76 -0.02
N GLY A 133 7.79 24.98 0.10
CA GLY A 133 7.03 26.23 0.08
C GLY A 133 6.39 26.58 1.44
N ILE A 134 6.55 25.71 2.44
CA ILE A 134 6.00 25.91 3.78
C ILE A 134 7.09 26.48 4.67
N LYS A 135 6.93 27.75 5.09
CA LYS A 135 7.96 28.51 5.82
C LYS A 135 8.55 27.78 7.03
N VAL A 136 7.73 27.10 7.82
CA VAL A 136 8.21 26.43 9.04
C VAL A 136 9.05 25.20 8.70
N ILE A 137 8.66 24.45 7.67
CA ILE A 137 9.39 23.27 7.20
C ILE A 137 10.70 23.72 6.55
N ASP A 138 10.63 24.62 5.57
CA ASP A 138 11.81 25.05 4.82
C ASP A 138 12.86 25.78 5.69
N LEU A 139 12.45 26.34 6.84
CA LEU A 139 13.35 27.05 7.76
C LEU A 139 13.88 26.19 8.91
N ILE A 140 13.01 25.43 9.58
CA ILE A 140 13.36 24.72 10.84
C ILE A 140 13.76 23.27 10.57
N GLU A 141 13.03 22.58 9.69
CA GLU A 141 13.23 21.15 9.41
C GLU A 141 13.14 20.91 7.90
N PRO A 142 14.15 21.38 7.12
CA PRO A 142 14.12 21.26 5.68
C PRO A 142 14.14 19.80 5.26
N TYR A 143 13.24 19.43 4.35
CA TYR A 143 13.12 18.05 3.88
C TYR A 143 14.27 17.69 2.94
N ALA A 144 14.79 16.48 3.10
CA ALA A 144 15.78 15.92 2.18
C ALA A 144 15.06 15.13 1.07
N LYS A 145 15.48 15.33 -0.17
CA LYS A 145 15.04 14.54 -1.31
C LYS A 145 15.48 13.08 -1.14
N GLY A 146 14.55 12.15 -1.27
CA GLY A 146 14.76 10.74 -0.95
C GLY A 146 14.72 10.41 0.54
N GLY A 147 14.44 11.41 1.38
CA GLY A 147 14.33 11.26 2.81
C GLY A 147 13.04 10.57 3.23
N LYS A 148 13.04 10.16 4.50
CA LYS A 148 11.88 9.63 5.21
C LYS A 148 11.44 10.70 6.20
N ILE A 149 10.24 11.25 6.01
CA ILE A 149 9.70 12.35 6.81
C ILE A 149 8.55 11.82 7.64
N GLY A 150 8.60 12.04 8.95
CA GLY A 150 7.52 11.69 9.88
C GLY A 150 6.67 12.91 10.23
N LEU A 151 5.37 12.86 9.95
CA LEU A 151 4.39 13.83 10.43
C LEU A 151 3.76 13.30 11.72
N PHE A 152 4.34 13.70 12.84
CA PHE A 152 3.89 13.28 14.16
C PHE A 152 2.77 14.16 14.68
N GLY A 153 1.73 13.54 15.22
CA GLY A 153 0.75 14.26 16.01
C GLY A 153 -0.52 13.48 16.31
N GLY A 154 -1.29 13.98 17.27
CA GLY A 154 -2.57 13.42 17.69
C GLY A 154 -3.66 13.53 16.62
N ALA A 155 -4.87 13.08 16.95
CA ALA A 155 -6.03 13.22 16.08
C ALA A 155 -6.42 14.71 15.92
N GLY A 156 -6.76 15.13 14.71
CA GLY A 156 -7.30 16.48 14.45
C GLY A 156 -6.28 17.64 14.38
N VAL A 157 -4.97 17.37 14.44
CA VAL A 157 -3.93 18.42 14.39
C VAL A 157 -3.61 18.96 12.98
N GLY A 158 -4.35 18.52 11.94
CA GLY A 158 -4.17 19.00 10.57
C GLY A 158 -3.14 18.25 9.72
N LYS A 159 -2.77 17.00 10.06
CA LYS A 159 -1.81 16.18 9.28
C LYS A 159 -2.22 16.01 7.82
N THR A 160 -3.48 15.65 7.58
CA THR A 160 -4.02 15.44 6.23
C THR A 160 -4.02 16.73 5.41
N VAL A 161 -4.33 17.86 6.03
CA VAL A 161 -4.28 19.19 5.39
C VAL A 161 -2.85 19.54 4.97
N LEU A 162 -1.87 19.25 5.83
CA LEU A 162 -0.47 19.45 5.49
C LEU A 162 -0.01 18.56 4.32
N ILE A 163 -0.44 17.30 4.30
CA ILE A 163 -0.16 16.37 3.18
C ILE A 163 -0.74 16.91 1.88
N GLN A 164 -1.98 17.37 1.88
CA GLN A 164 -2.62 17.97 0.70
C GLN A 164 -1.85 19.19 0.19
N GLU A 165 -1.45 20.07 1.11
CA GLU A 165 -0.70 21.28 0.76
C GLU A 165 0.70 20.94 0.21
N LEU A 166 1.37 19.93 0.77
CA LEU A 166 2.64 19.41 0.25
C LEU A 166 2.46 18.85 -1.17
N ILE A 167 1.42 18.06 -1.42
CA ILE A 167 1.13 17.54 -2.75
C ILE A 167 0.88 18.70 -3.71
N ASN A 168 0.06 19.66 -3.34
CA ASN A 168 -0.26 20.83 -4.17
C ASN A 168 0.99 21.64 -4.56
N ASN A 169 1.86 21.96 -3.59
CA ASN A 169 3.06 22.77 -3.82
C ASN A 169 4.14 22.00 -4.58
N ILE A 170 4.36 20.73 -4.24
CA ILE A 170 5.41 19.91 -4.84
C ILE A 170 4.96 19.39 -6.22
N ALA A 171 3.71 18.95 -6.42
CA ALA A 171 3.24 18.46 -7.73
C ALA A 171 3.11 19.57 -8.80
N LYS A 172 2.98 20.84 -8.37
CA LYS A 172 3.05 22.01 -9.26
C LYS A 172 4.49 22.38 -9.60
N SER A 173 5.40 22.33 -8.63
CA SER A 173 6.79 22.77 -8.80
C SER A 173 7.72 21.69 -9.38
N TYR A 174 7.39 20.42 -9.13
CA TYR A 174 8.14 19.25 -9.58
C TYR A 174 7.27 18.40 -10.51
N SER A 175 7.86 17.89 -11.59
CA SER A 175 7.20 16.99 -12.55
C SER A 175 7.09 15.54 -12.05
N GLY A 176 7.15 15.33 -10.73
CA GLY A 176 7.13 14.03 -10.07
C GLY A 176 5.73 13.42 -10.02
N VAL A 177 5.67 12.10 -9.97
CA VAL A 177 4.43 11.36 -9.69
C VAL A 177 4.34 11.13 -8.18
N SER A 178 3.13 11.22 -7.62
CA SER A 178 2.84 10.96 -6.22
C SER A 178 2.09 9.64 -6.08
N VAL A 179 2.43 8.87 -5.05
CA VAL A 179 1.68 7.66 -4.68
C VAL A 179 1.17 7.83 -3.26
N PHE A 180 -0.11 7.58 -3.04
CA PHE A 180 -0.76 7.68 -1.75
C PHE A 180 -1.19 6.28 -1.28
N ALA A 181 -0.72 5.88 -0.10
CA ALA A 181 -1.13 4.66 0.59
C ALA A 181 -1.97 5.03 1.82
N GLY A 182 -3.30 4.88 1.68
CA GLY A 182 -4.26 5.05 2.75
C GLY A 182 -4.40 3.77 3.57
N VAL A 183 -3.59 3.63 4.62
CA VAL A 183 -3.54 2.47 5.52
C VAL A 183 -4.44 2.68 6.72
N GLY A 184 -5.56 1.95 6.75
CA GLY A 184 -6.51 2.01 7.84
C GLY A 184 -7.16 3.39 7.99
N GLU A 185 -7.40 4.09 6.87
CA GLU A 185 -8.09 5.38 6.84
C GLU A 185 -9.61 5.21 6.75
N ARG A 186 -10.35 6.26 7.08
CA ARG A 186 -11.81 6.26 6.91
C ARG A 186 -12.15 6.37 5.43
N THR A 187 -13.14 5.60 4.98
CA THR A 187 -13.66 5.65 3.60
C THR A 187 -14.05 7.08 3.18
N ARG A 188 -14.66 7.85 4.09
CA ARG A 188 -15.03 9.25 3.84
C ARG A 188 -13.80 10.12 3.56
N GLU A 189 -12.75 10.00 4.37
CA GLU A 189 -11.53 10.80 4.23
C GLU A 189 -10.80 10.47 2.92
N GLY A 190 -10.79 9.19 2.51
CA GLY A 190 -10.26 8.78 1.20
C GLY A 190 -11.07 9.35 0.02
N ASN A 191 -12.41 9.32 0.10
CA ASN A 191 -13.28 9.89 -0.94
C ASN A 191 -13.13 11.41 -1.05
N ASP A 192 -13.06 12.11 0.08
CA ASP A 192 -12.88 13.57 0.12
C ASP A 192 -11.51 13.94 -0.48
N LEU A 193 -10.45 13.20 -0.14
CA LEU A 193 -9.12 13.38 -0.72
C LEU A 193 -9.11 13.20 -2.25
N ILE A 194 -9.80 12.18 -2.78
CA ILE A 194 -9.89 11.96 -4.24
C ILE A 194 -10.56 13.17 -4.92
N ARG A 195 -11.67 13.66 -4.36
CA ARG A 195 -12.40 14.83 -4.88
C ARG A 195 -11.51 16.07 -4.93
N GLU A 196 -10.85 16.38 -3.81
CA GLU A 196 -9.96 17.54 -3.71
C GLU A 196 -8.79 17.44 -4.71
N MET A 197 -8.27 16.23 -4.96
CA MET A 197 -7.19 16.00 -5.93
C MET A 197 -7.65 16.19 -7.38
N ILE A 198 -8.90 15.87 -7.70
CA ILE A 198 -9.52 16.16 -9.00
C ILE A 198 -9.78 17.66 -9.15
N GLU A 199 -10.28 18.33 -8.11
CA GLU A 199 -10.51 19.77 -8.09
C GLU A 199 -9.22 20.57 -8.28
N ALA A 200 -8.15 20.16 -7.60
CA ALA A 200 -6.81 20.75 -7.68
C ALA A 200 -6.10 20.47 -9.02
N GLY A 201 -6.67 19.61 -9.88
CA GLY A 201 -6.09 19.25 -11.18
C GLY A 201 -4.87 18.33 -11.08
N ILE A 202 -4.72 17.61 -9.97
CA ILE A 202 -3.65 16.62 -9.76
C ILE A 202 -4.04 15.29 -10.40
N MET A 203 -5.32 14.92 -10.30
CA MET A 203 -5.95 13.85 -11.07
C MET A 203 -6.82 14.44 -12.16
N ASN A 204 -6.60 14.02 -13.41
CA ASN A 204 -7.32 14.55 -14.55
C ASN A 204 -8.33 13.53 -15.09
N TYR A 205 -9.58 13.64 -14.68
CA TYR A 205 -10.68 12.77 -15.14
C TYR A 205 -11.39 13.36 -16.38
N GLY A 206 -10.92 14.51 -16.87
CA GLY A 206 -11.53 15.28 -17.96
C GLY A 206 -12.51 16.35 -17.48
N ASP A 207 -12.64 17.43 -18.25
CA ASP A 207 -13.45 18.61 -17.88
C ASP A 207 -14.94 18.27 -17.68
N LYS A 208 -15.48 17.34 -18.46
CA LYS A 208 -16.88 16.89 -18.35
C LYS A 208 -17.16 16.21 -17.02
N PHE A 209 -16.23 15.37 -16.56
CA PHE A 209 -16.34 14.72 -15.25
C PHE A 209 -16.26 15.75 -14.14
N LYS A 210 -15.32 16.69 -14.24
CA LYS A 210 -15.13 17.75 -13.25
C LYS A 210 -16.38 18.62 -13.07
N HIS A 211 -17.00 19.07 -14.16
CA HIS A 211 -18.25 19.84 -14.08
C HIS A 211 -19.41 19.04 -13.48
N SER A 212 -19.54 17.76 -13.84
CA SER A 212 -20.53 16.87 -13.22
C SER A 212 -20.31 16.74 -11.71
N MET A 213 -19.05 16.63 -11.29
CA MET A 213 -18.68 16.58 -9.87
C MET A 213 -18.98 17.88 -9.12
N GLU A 214 -18.74 19.04 -9.72
CA GLU A 214 -19.07 20.37 -9.17
C GLU A 214 -20.60 20.54 -8.96
N GLU A 215 -21.41 19.93 -9.82
CA GLU A 215 -22.88 19.87 -9.69
C GLU A 215 -23.37 18.79 -8.70
N GLY A 216 -22.45 18.04 -8.09
CA GLY A 216 -22.73 16.98 -7.11
C GLY A 216 -22.91 15.57 -7.69
N GLY A 217 -22.65 15.40 -8.99
CA GLY A 217 -22.67 14.11 -9.69
C GLY A 217 -21.40 13.29 -9.53
N TRP A 218 -21.44 12.03 -9.97
CA TRP A 218 -20.29 11.12 -10.05
C TRP A 218 -20.42 10.22 -11.29
N ASP A 219 -20.36 10.84 -12.48
CA ASP A 219 -20.60 10.14 -13.74
C ASP A 219 -19.32 9.53 -14.31
N LEU A 220 -19.08 8.26 -14.00
CA LEU A 220 -17.93 7.51 -14.50
C LEU A 220 -17.88 7.37 -16.02
N SER A 221 -19.02 7.53 -16.72
CA SER A 221 -19.05 7.46 -18.19
C SER A 221 -18.43 8.69 -18.86
N ALA A 222 -18.32 9.80 -18.13
CA ALA A 222 -17.71 11.04 -18.59
C ALA A 222 -16.18 11.06 -18.45
N VAL A 223 -15.58 10.03 -17.85
CA VAL A 223 -14.14 9.96 -17.62
C VAL A 223 -13.39 9.72 -18.93
N ASN A 224 -12.44 10.60 -19.23
CA ASN A 224 -11.55 10.43 -20.37
C ASN A 224 -10.28 9.67 -19.96
N LEU A 225 -10.09 8.47 -20.51
CA LEU A 225 -8.93 7.63 -20.20
C LEU A 225 -7.59 8.18 -20.73
N GLU A 226 -7.61 9.06 -21.74
CA GLU A 226 -6.38 9.70 -22.22
C GLU A 226 -5.93 10.80 -21.26
N ASP A 227 -6.86 11.64 -20.79
CA ASP A 227 -6.59 12.69 -19.80
C ASP A 227 -6.10 12.07 -18.48
N LEU A 228 -6.61 10.89 -18.13
CA LEU A 228 -6.22 10.16 -16.93
C LEU A 228 -4.72 9.84 -16.89
N LYS A 229 -4.09 9.60 -18.05
CA LYS A 229 -2.65 9.30 -18.15
C LYS A 229 -1.78 10.50 -17.77
N GLU A 230 -2.32 11.72 -17.86
CA GLU A 230 -1.64 12.95 -17.43
C GLU A 230 -1.71 13.16 -15.91
N SER A 231 -2.49 12.34 -15.21
CA SER A 231 -2.61 12.42 -13.75
C SER A 231 -1.26 12.19 -13.07
N LYS A 232 -1.01 12.97 -12.02
CA LYS A 232 0.24 12.93 -11.25
C LYS A 232 0.11 12.16 -9.95
N ALA A 233 -1.04 11.56 -9.65
CA ALA A 233 -1.26 10.82 -8.41
C ALA A 233 -1.79 9.40 -8.69
N THR A 234 -1.44 8.45 -7.83
CA THR A 234 -2.00 7.08 -7.80
C THR A 234 -2.34 6.73 -6.37
N PHE A 235 -3.50 6.11 -6.14
CA PHE A 235 -4.00 5.82 -4.80
C PHE A 235 -4.08 4.32 -4.57
N VAL A 236 -3.65 3.89 -3.39
CA VAL A 236 -3.88 2.55 -2.86
C VAL A 236 -4.54 2.69 -1.50
N PHE A 237 -5.73 2.15 -1.35
CA PHE A 237 -6.46 2.18 -0.08
C PHE A 237 -6.60 0.79 0.49
N GLY A 238 -6.42 0.70 1.82
CA GLY A 238 -6.94 -0.38 2.64
C GLY A 238 -7.63 0.23 3.83
N GLN A 239 -8.95 0.24 3.80
CA GLN A 239 -9.75 1.03 4.72
C GLN A 239 -9.87 0.37 6.10
N MET A 240 -10.37 1.12 7.09
CA MET A 240 -10.58 0.58 8.46
C MET A 240 -11.53 -0.62 8.53
N ASN A 241 -12.46 -0.75 7.58
CA ASN A 241 -13.39 -1.87 7.48
C ASN A 241 -12.77 -3.14 6.88
N GLU A 242 -11.57 -3.05 6.30
CA GLU A 242 -10.86 -4.20 5.74
C GLU A 242 -10.16 -5.02 6.83
N PRO A 243 -9.98 -6.34 6.60
CA PRO A 243 -9.32 -7.20 7.57
C PRO A 243 -7.87 -6.77 7.82
N PRO A 244 -7.29 -7.18 8.97
CA PRO A 244 -5.91 -6.83 9.30
C PRO A 244 -4.89 -7.33 8.26
N GLY A 245 -5.19 -8.41 7.52
CA GLY A 245 -4.36 -8.87 6.41
C GLY A 245 -4.17 -7.80 5.33
N ALA A 246 -5.28 -7.20 4.87
CA ALA A 246 -5.24 -6.13 3.89
C ALA A 246 -4.46 -4.92 4.41
N ARG A 247 -4.82 -4.43 5.61
CA ARG A 247 -4.17 -3.27 6.23
C ARG A 247 -2.66 -3.47 6.43
N ALA A 248 -2.21 -4.68 6.72
CA ALA A 248 -0.79 -5.01 6.85
C ALA A 248 -0.03 -5.00 5.51
N CYS A 249 -0.70 -5.16 4.37
CA CYS A 249 -0.05 -5.24 3.04
C CYS A 249 -0.26 -3.98 2.16
N VAL A 250 -1.19 -3.09 2.51
CA VAL A 250 -1.51 -1.87 1.71
C VAL A 250 -0.32 -0.95 1.56
N ALA A 251 0.45 -0.76 2.63
CA ALA A 251 1.62 0.10 2.60
C ALA A 251 2.69 -0.43 1.64
N LEU A 252 2.87 -1.76 1.59
CA LEU A 252 3.77 -2.44 0.65
C LEU A 252 3.26 -2.34 -0.79
N SER A 253 1.94 -2.39 -0.98
CA SER A 253 1.28 -2.26 -2.28
C SER A 253 1.50 -0.86 -2.88
N GLY A 254 1.29 0.19 -2.09
CA GLY A 254 1.62 1.56 -2.48
C GLY A 254 3.12 1.76 -2.74
N LEU A 255 3.97 1.18 -1.88
CA LEU A 255 5.42 1.23 -2.05
C LEU A 255 5.87 0.57 -3.36
N THR A 256 5.29 -0.56 -3.75
CA THR A 256 5.62 -1.23 -5.01
C THR A 256 5.26 -0.39 -6.24
N LEU A 257 4.15 0.36 -6.20
CA LEU A 257 3.84 1.34 -7.26
C LEU A 257 4.85 2.49 -7.28
N ALA A 258 5.25 3.00 -6.10
CA ALA A 258 6.27 4.04 -6.00
C ALA A 258 7.64 3.57 -6.50
N GLU A 259 8.04 2.34 -6.18
CA GLU A 259 9.26 1.71 -6.67
C GLU A 259 9.23 1.50 -8.18
N TYR A 260 8.08 1.13 -8.75
CA TYR A 260 7.92 1.06 -10.20
C TYR A 260 8.17 2.42 -10.87
N PHE A 261 7.62 3.51 -10.32
CA PHE A 261 7.89 4.84 -10.85
C PHE A 261 9.33 5.33 -10.61
N ARG A 262 9.96 4.94 -9.49
CA ARG A 262 11.37 5.23 -9.18
C ARG A 262 12.32 4.50 -10.11
N ASP A 263 12.10 3.22 -10.35
CA ASP A 263 13.01 2.38 -11.14
C ASP A 263 12.74 2.52 -12.66
N GLY A 264 11.56 3.02 -13.03
CA GLY A 264 11.11 3.13 -14.42
C GLY A 264 10.82 1.77 -15.06
N GLU A 265 10.50 1.77 -16.37
CA GLU A 265 10.33 0.55 -17.18
C GLU A 265 11.69 -0.11 -17.52
N GLY A 266 12.59 -0.22 -16.53
CA GLY A 266 13.86 -0.95 -16.61
C GLY A 266 14.92 -0.38 -17.56
N THR A 267 14.63 0.69 -18.30
CA THR A 267 15.52 1.24 -19.36
C THR A 267 15.61 2.77 -19.39
N GLY A 268 14.84 3.46 -18.56
CA GLY A 268 14.80 4.93 -18.50
C GLY A 268 15.37 5.49 -17.20
N GLN A 269 15.71 6.79 -17.22
CA GLN A 269 15.96 7.56 -15.99
C GLN A 269 14.68 7.53 -15.15
N GLY A 270 14.81 7.07 -13.91
CA GLY A 270 13.73 7.05 -12.94
C GLY A 270 13.23 8.44 -12.59
N LYS A 271 12.09 8.50 -11.90
CA LYS A 271 11.49 9.76 -11.47
C LYS A 271 11.69 9.97 -9.97
N ASP A 272 11.63 11.24 -9.57
CA ASP A 272 11.51 11.61 -8.18
C ASP A 272 10.04 11.49 -7.76
N ILE A 273 9.80 10.62 -6.78
CA ILE A 273 8.47 10.21 -6.35
C ILE A 273 8.22 10.71 -4.94
N LEU A 274 7.02 11.25 -4.73
CA LEU A 274 6.49 11.50 -3.40
C LEU A 274 5.63 10.31 -2.97
N PHE A 275 5.96 9.69 -1.86
CA PHE A 275 5.19 8.59 -1.30
C PHE A 275 4.54 9.01 0.01
N PHE A 276 3.21 9.02 0.05
CA PHE A 276 2.44 9.39 1.23
C PHE A 276 1.89 8.14 1.90
N VAL A 277 2.11 8.02 3.21
CA VAL A 277 1.54 6.93 4.01
C VAL A 277 0.71 7.54 5.14
N ASP A 278 -0.60 7.40 5.05
CA ASP A 278 -1.52 7.77 6.13
C ASP A 278 -2.34 6.52 6.48
N ASN A 279 -2.12 5.81 7.59
CA ASN A 279 -1.16 6.07 8.67
C ASN A 279 -0.21 4.88 8.90
N ILE A 280 1.09 5.14 9.07
CA ILE A 280 2.07 4.05 9.29
C ILE A 280 1.83 3.30 10.60
N PHE A 281 1.25 3.95 11.62
CA PHE A 281 0.88 3.28 12.86
C PHE A 281 -0.18 2.19 12.63
N ARG A 282 -1.09 2.38 11.67
CA ARG A 282 -2.14 1.39 11.34
C ARG A 282 -1.57 0.15 10.67
N PHE A 283 -0.47 0.28 9.94
CA PHE A 283 0.31 -0.86 9.44
C PHE A 283 0.85 -1.69 10.61
N THR A 284 1.47 -1.05 11.60
CA THR A 284 1.96 -1.72 12.81
C THR A 284 0.85 -2.39 13.61
N GLN A 285 -0.29 -1.69 13.80
CA GLN A 285 -1.45 -2.24 14.48
C GLN A 285 -1.99 -3.49 13.78
N ALA A 286 -2.14 -3.44 12.46
CA ALA A 286 -2.56 -4.58 11.66
C ALA A 286 -1.58 -5.75 11.77
N GLY A 287 -0.26 -5.48 11.77
CA GLY A 287 0.78 -6.48 12.01
C GLY A 287 0.67 -7.16 13.38
N SER A 288 0.37 -6.40 14.44
CA SER A 288 0.12 -6.97 15.78
C SER A 288 -1.11 -7.88 15.78
N GLU A 289 -2.21 -7.46 15.16
CA GLU A 289 -3.44 -8.27 15.02
C GLU A 289 -3.17 -9.58 14.26
N VAL A 290 -2.47 -9.51 13.11
CA VAL A 290 -2.08 -10.70 12.33
C VAL A 290 -1.16 -11.61 13.14
N SER A 291 -0.17 -11.06 13.82
CA SER A 291 0.78 -11.82 14.65
C SER A 291 0.08 -12.61 15.76
N ALA A 292 -0.92 -12.00 16.42
CA ALA A 292 -1.74 -12.66 17.42
C ALA A 292 -2.55 -13.83 16.82
N LEU A 293 -3.17 -13.62 15.65
CA LEU A 293 -3.92 -14.67 14.95
C LEU A 293 -3.03 -15.82 14.46
N LEU A 294 -1.77 -15.53 14.10
CA LEU A 294 -0.78 -16.55 13.74
C LEU A 294 -0.28 -17.36 14.95
N GLY A 295 -0.61 -16.94 16.18
CA GLY A 295 -0.20 -17.61 17.42
C GLY A 295 1.22 -17.28 17.85
N ARG A 296 1.79 -16.16 17.39
CA ARG A 296 3.11 -15.69 17.84
C ARG A 296 2.97 -15.11 19.26
N MET A 297 3.97 -15.33 20.12
CA MET A 297 4.00 -14.70 21.43
C MET A 297 4.16 -13.18 21.28
N PRO A 298 3.32 -12.36 21.94
CA PRO A 298 3.44 -10.91 21.87
C PRO A 298 4.71 -10.42 22.58
N SER A 299 5.24 -9.30 22.11
CA SER A 299 6.37 -8.57 22.68
C SER A 299 5.87 -7.45 23.62
N ALA A 300 6.75 -6.47 23.90
CA ALA A 300 6.44 -5.29 24.70
C ALA A 300 5.15 -4.60 24.20
N VAL A 301 4.29 -4.21 25.15
CA VAL A 301 3.02 -3.49 24.90
C VAL A 301 2.03 -4.26 24.00
N GLY A 302 2.29 -5.55 23.70
CA GLY A 302 1.41 -6.38 22.87
C GLY A 302 1.72 -6.36 21.37
N TYR A 303 2.81 -5.70 20.95
CA TYR A 303 3.23 -5.70 19.55
C TYR A 303 3.79 -7.05 19.10
N GLN A 304 3.86 -7.24 17.78
CA GLN A 304 4.46 -8.43 17.20
C GLN A 304 5.98 -8.49 17.51
N PRO A 305 6.55 -9.70 17.73
CA PRO A 305 7.99 -9.85 17.96
C PRO A 305 8.82 -9.49 16.72
N THR A 306 8.20 -9.43 15.54
CA THR A 306 8.82 -9.12 14.24
C THR A 306 8.72 -7.64 13.87
N LEU A 307 8.24 -6.76 14.76
CA LEU A 307 7.95 -5.35 14.46
C LEU A 307 9.13 -4.62 13.81
N ALA A 308 10.32 -4.73 14.41
CA ALA A 308 11.52 -4.06 13.91
C ALA A 308 11.93 -4.55 12.52
N THR A 309 11.79 -5.86 12.25
CA THR A 309 12.15 -6.43 10.95
C THR A 309 11.13 -6.06 9.87
N GLU A 310 9.83 -6.13 10.17
CA GLU A 310 8.76 -5.78 9.24
C GLU A 310 8.80 -4.28 8.89
N MET A 311 8.95 -3.42 9.90
CA MET A 311 9.12 -1.99 9.70
C MET A 311 10.42 -1.69 8.93
N GLY A 312 11.54 -2.30 9.32
CA GLY A 312 12.84 -2.09 8.66
C GLY A 312 12.82 -2.48 7.19
N LEU A 313 12.25 -3.64 6.84
CA LEU A 313 12.14 -4.08 5.44
C LEU A 313 11.32 -3.11 4.58
N MET A 314 10.25 -2.54 5.14
CA MET A 314 9.46 -1.53 4.45
C MET A 314 10.23 -0.20 4.33
N GLN A 315 10.78 0.30 5.44
CA GLN A 315 11.46 1.60 5.46
C GLN A 315 12.72 1.60 4.60
N GLU A 316 13.50 0.52 4.57
CA GLU A 316 14.74 0.44 3.77
C GLU A 316 14.51 0.41 2.27
N ARG A 317 13.31 0.00 1.83
CA ARG A 317 12.89 0.11 0.42
C ARG A 317 12.61 1.56 0.00
N ILE A 318 12.20 2.41 0.95
CA ILE A 318 11.99 3.84 0.77
C ILE A 318 13.34 4.54 0.84
N THR A 319 13.99 4.67 -0.32
CA THR A 319 15.31 5.29 -0.40
C THR A 319 15.57 5.84 -1.81
N SER A 320 16.59 6.69 -1.90
CA SER A 320 17.15 7.15 -3.17
C SER A 320 18.11 6.13 -3.75
N THR A 321 17.85 5.75 -5.00
CA THR A 321 18.76 4.93 -5.80
C THR A 321 19.45 5.80 -6.85
N LYS A 322 20.40 5.22 -7.60
CA LYS A 322 21.01 5.87 -8.77
C LYS A 322 20.01 6.21 -9.88
N ASN A 323 18.87 5.52 -9.92
CA ASN A 323 17.88 5.67 -10.98
C ASN A 323 16.85 6.75 -10.65
N GLY A 324 16.50 6.94 -9.38
CA GLY A 324 15.51 7.92 -8.94
C GLY A 324 15.42 7.99 -7.41
N SER A 325 14.53 8.83 -6.91
CA SER A 325 14.32 9.01 -5.46
C SER A 325 12.88 8.75 -5.04
N ILE A 326 12.69 8.16 -3.86
CA ILE A 326 11.39 8.13 -3.18
C ILE A 326 11.52 8.97 -1.93
N THR A 327 10.87 10.13 -1.91
CA THR A 327 10.73 10.94 -0.71
C THR A 327 9.42 10.56 -0.05
N SER A 328 9.46 10.00 1.15
CA SER A 328 8.24 9.59 1.85
C SER A 328 7.81 10.60 2.90
N VAL A 329 6.50 10.85 2.98
CA VAL A 329 5.87 11.63 4.04
C VAL A 329 4.86 10.72 4.73
N GLN A 330 5.17 10.36 5.97
CA GLN A 330 4.46 9.33 6.71
C GLN A 330 3.77 9.96 7.91
N ALA A 331 2.44 9.89 7.96
CA ALA A 331 1.71 10.28 9.16
C ALA A 331 1.91 9.21 10.24
N VAL A 332 2.38 9.63 11.41
CA VAL A 332 2.61 8.76 12.56
C VAL A 332 1.65 9.16 13.67
N TYR A 333 0.72 8.26 14.00
CA TYR A 333 -0.10 8.40 15.20
C TYR A 333 0.70 7.97 16.42
N VAL A 334 0.77 8.83 17.44
CA VAL A 334 1.40 8.53 18.72
C VAL A 334 0.31 8.08 19.70
N PRO A 335 0.27 6.79 20.09
CA PRO A 335 -0.76 6.31 21.01
C PRO A 335 -0.60 6.97 22.37
N ALA A 336 -1.70 7.53 22.88
CA ALA A 336 -1.75 8.21 24.18
C ALA A 336 -0.69 9.32 24.38
N ASP A 337 -0.22 9.92 23.27
CA ASP A 337 0.88 10.90 23.27
C ASP A 337 2.18 10.38 23.90
N ASP A 338 2.37 9.05 23.96
CA ASP A 338 3.56 8.40 24.48
C ASP A 338 4.57 8.10 23.36
N LEU A 339 5.61 8.92 23.26
CA LEU A 339 6.71 8.74 22.31
C LEU A 339 7.61 7.53 22.64
N THR A 340 7.48 6.94 23.82
CA THR A 340 8.25 5.76 24.22
C THR A 340 7.60 4.45 23.78
N ASP A 341 6.40 4.52 23.20
CA ASP A 341 5.74 3.34 22.63
C ASP A 341 6.63 2.70 21.52
N PRO A 342 6.76 1.36 21.49
CA PRO A 342 7.60 0.68 20.51
C PRO A 342 7.31 1.00 19.05
N ALA A 343 6.06 1.31 18.67
CA ALA A 343 5.70 1.62 17.29
C ALA A 343 6.31 2.94 16.80
N PRO A 344 6.07 4.10 17.44
CA PRO A 344 6.76 5.34 17.09
C PRO A 344 8.27 5.21 17.33
N ALA A 345 8.72 4.62 18.45
CA ALA A 345 10.15 4.48 18.76
C ALA A 345 10.94 3.72 17.68
N THR A 346 10.36 2.66 17.11
CA THR A 346 10.97 1.91 15.99
C THR A 346 10.90 2.70 14.68
N THR A 347 9.87 3.53 14.50
CA THR A 347 9.74 4.40 13.32
C THR A 347 10.75 5.56 13.36
N PHE A 348 11.21 5.96 14.55
CA PHE A 348 12.24 6.98 14.74
C PHE A 348 13.68 6.48 14.45
N ALA A 349 13.90 5.17 14.44
CA ALA A 349 15.22 4.54 14.34
C ALA A 349 15.58 4.18 12.89
#